data_AF-A0A7Y9K1R1-F1
#
_entry.id   AF-A0A7Y9K1R1-F1
#
_cell.length_a   1.000
_cell.length_b   1.000
_cell.length_c   1.000
_cell.angle_alpha   90.00
_cell.angle_beta   90.00
_cell.angle_gamma   90.00
#
_symmetry.space_group_name_H-M   'P 1'
#
loop_
_entity.id
_entity.type
_entity.pdbx_description
1 polymer ?
#
loop_
_entity_poly.entity_id
_entity_poly.type
_entity_poly.pdbx_seq_one_letter_code
_entity_poly.pdbx_strand_id
1 'polypeptide(L)' 'MADFQTSLVRLRLFRATFNQGDLVDEDSRLNADDLTSIIDAAEAFGKDAVAGDPE' A
#
# COMPACT_ATOMS: atom_id res chain seq x y z
N MET A 1 9.71 3.87 -16.21
CA MET A 1 8.72 3.02 -15.51
C MET A 1 9.04 3.08 -14.03
N ALA A 2 8.04 3.27 -13.17
CA ALA A 2 8.25 3.08 -11.74
C ALA A 2 8.26 1.58 -11.47
N ASP A 3 9.28 1.08 -10.78
CA ASP A 3 9.25 -0.29 -10.28
C ASP A 3 8.24 -0.42 -9.11
N PHE A 4 7.94 -1.65 -8.75
CA PHE A 4 6.99 -1.98 -7.69
C PHE A 4 7.35 -1.30 -6.36
N GLN A 5 8.64 -1.31 -6.01
CA GLN A 5 9.11 -0.75 -4.75
C GLN A 5 9.00 0.77 -4.70
N THR A 6 9.30 1.46 -5.80
CA THR A 6 9.09 2.91 -5.95
C THR A 6 7.61 3.26 -5.78
N SER A 7 6.71 2.42 -6.29
CA SER A 7 5.26 2.62 -6.18
C SER A 7 4.76 2.45 -4.75
N LEU A 8 5.24 1.42 -4.04
CA LEU A 8 4.94 1.24 -2.60
C LEU A 8 5.44 2.40 -1.74
N VAL A 9 6.65 2.91 -2.00
CA VAL A 9 7.17 4.08 -1.28
C VAL A 9 6.28 5.30 -1.48
N ARG A 10 5.84 5.56 -2.72
CA ARG A 10 4.92 6.68 -3.01
C ARG A 10 3.57 6.51 -2.31
N LEU A 11 3.02 5.30 -2.29
CA LEU A 11 1.78 5.00 -1.57
C LEU A 11 1.92 5.22 -0.06
N ARG A 12 3.05 4.83 0.54
CA ARG A 12 3.33 5.10 1.96
C ARG A 12 3.41 6.59 2.27
N LEU A 13 4.09 7.36 1.41
CA LEU A 13 4.17 8.82 1.56
C LEU A 13 2.81 9.47 1.43
N PHE A 14 1.98 9.01 0.49
CA PHE A 14 0.59 9.47 0.36
C PHE A 14 -0.25 9.15 1.60
N ARG A 15 -0.21 7.91 2.09
CA ARG A 15 -0.89 7.50 3.33
C ARG A 15 -0.50 8.39 4.52
N ALA A 16 0.78 8.78 4.62
CA ALA A 16 1.28 9.60 5.72
C ALA A 16 0.75 11.05 5.74
N THR A 17 0.02 11.49 4.71
CA THR A 17 -0.64 12.80 4.70
C THR A 17 -1.93 12.85 5.52
N PHE A 18 -2.44 11.67 5.94
CA PHE A 18 -3.66 11.50 6.71
C PHE A 18 -3.34 11.06 8.14
N ASN A 19 -4.14 11.48 9.11
CA ASN A 19 -4.09 10.93 10.45
C ASN A 19 -4.80 9.58 10.51
N GLN A 20 -4.57 8.86 11.61
CA GLN A 20 -5.26 7.60 11.86
C GLN A 20 -6.79 7.81 11.89
N GLY A 21 -7.52 6.96 11.17
CA GLY A 21 -8.99 7.02 11.09
C GLY A 21 -9.54 8.11 10.16
N ASP A 22 -8.69 8.98 9.60
CA ASP A 22 -9.13 9.96 8.60
C ASP A 22 -9.66 9.22 7.36
N LEU A 23 -10.72 9.77 6.75
CA LEU A 23 -11.21 9.29 5.46
C LEU A 23 -10.25 9.74 4.36
N VAL A 24 -9.83 8.77 3.54
CA VAL A 24 -9.04 8.99 2.33
C VAL A 24 -9.97 9.21 1.13
N ASP A 25 -11.11 8.50 1.12
CA ASP A 25 -12.18 8.68 0.14
C ASP A 25 -13.54 8.55 0.81
N GLU A 26 -14.39 9.56 0.64
CA GLU A 26 -15.70 9.64 1.29
C GLU A 26 -16.73 8.70 0.65
N ASP A 27 -16.65 8.49 -0.66
CA ASP A 27 -17.61 7.68 -1.41
C ASP A 27 -17.47 6.19 -1.07
N SER A 28 -16.23 5.68 -1.06
CA SER A 28 -15.93 4.30 -0.66
C SER A 28 -15.82 4.12 0.86
N ARG A 29 -15.80 5.22 1.63
CA ARG A 29 -15.47 5.25 3.07
C ARG A 29 -14.12 4.63 3.40
N LEU A 30 -13.20 4.60 2.44
CA LEU A 30 -11.84 4.13 2.65
C LEU A 30 -11.15 5.04 3.66
N ASN A 31 -10.69 4.48 4.77
CA ASN A 31 -9.94 5.23 5.78
C ASN A 31 -8.42 4.97 5.68
N ALA A 32 -7.65 5.76 6.42
CA ALA A 32 -6.19 5.67 6.42
C ALA A 32 -5.65 4.32 6.97
N ASP A 33 -6.39 3.63 7.83
CA ASP A 33 -6.02 2.32 8.37
C ASP A 33 -6.26 1.21 7.33
N ASP A 34 -7.35 1.30 6.57
CA ASP A 34 -7.62 0.41 5.44
C ASP A 34 -6.51 0.55 4.38
N LEU A 35 -6.13 1.78 4.06
CA LEU A 35 -5.05 2.04 3.11
C LEU A 35 -3.70 1.48 3.59
N THR A 36 -3.44 1.54 4.90
CA THR A 36 -2.25 0.91 5.51
C THR A 36 -2.28 -0.60 5.27
N SER A 37 -3.41 -1.24 5.58
CA SER A 37 -3.59 -2.68 5.40
C SER A 37 -3.41 -3.12 3.94
N ILE A 38 -3.90 -2.33 2.99
CA ILE A 38 -3.74 -2.58 1.55
C ILE A 38 -2.26 -2.51 1.13
N ILE A 39 -1.53 -1.49 1.60
CA ILE A 39 -0.10 -1.33 1.29
C ILE A 39 0.71 -2.50 1.85
N ASP A 40 0.42 -2.92 3.08
CA ASP A 40 1.11 -4.04 3.72
C ASP A 40 0.81 -5.37 3.01
N ALA A 41 -0.44 -5.60 2.62
CA ALA A 41 -0.83 -6.77 1.81
C ALA A 41 -0.12 -6.78 0.44
N ALA A 42 -0.03 -5.63 -0.23
CA ALA A 42 0.69 -5.51 -1.48
C ALA A 42 2.19 -5.83 -1.30
N GLU A 43 2.83 -5.30 -0.26
CA GLU A 43 4.24 -5.60 0.02
C GLU A 43 4.47 -7.09 0.33
N ALA A 44 3.58 -7.71 1.12
CA ALA A 44 3.65 -9.14 1.41
C ALA A 44 3.51 -9.97 0.12
N PHE A 45 2.52 -9.67 -0.73
CA PHE A 45 2.35 -10.32 -2.01
C PHE A 45 3.58 -10.18 -2.93
N GLY A 46 4.18 -8.98 -2.99
CA GLY A 46 5.40 -8.75 -3.75
C GLY A 46 6.59 -9.57 -3.23
N LYS A 47 6.72 -9.73 -1.91
CA LYS A 47 7.75 -10.60 -1.29
C LYS A 47 7.52 -12.07 -1.60
N ASP A 48 6.28 -12.54 -1.50
CA ASP A 48 5.91 -13.93 -1.79
C ASP A 48 6.08 -14.27 -3.27
N ALA A 49 5.74 -13.35 -4.17
CA ALA A 49 5.95 -13.52 -5.60
C ALA A 49 7.44 -13.64 -5.97
N VAL A 50 8.32 -12.92 -5.29
CA VAL A 50 9.78 -13.03 -5.47
C VAL A 50 10.34 -14.30 -4.81
N ALA A 51 9.78 -14.73 -3.69
CA ALA A 51 10.22 -15.95 -2.99
C ALA A 51 9.75 -17.25 -3.67
N GLY A 52 8.63 -17.18 -4.40
CA GLY A 52 8.03 -18.30 -5.14
C GLY A 52 8.44 -18.40 -6.61
N ASP A 53 9.45 -17.64 -7.05
CA ASP A 53 10.03 -17.72 -8.39
C ASP A 53 11.27 -18.64 -8.35
N PRO A 54 11.14 -19.96 -8.62
CA PRO A 54 12.29 -20.80 -8.88
C PRO A 54 12.78 -20.48 -10.30
N GLU A 55 13.97 -19.89 -10.41
CA GLU A 55 14.73 -19.85 -11.67
C GLU A 55 14.75 -21.21 -12.40
#